data_AF-A0A2K2HDZ8-F1
#
_entry.id   AF-A0A2K2HDZ8-F1
#
_cell.length_a   1.000
_cell.length_b   1.000
_cell.length_c   1.000
_cell.angle_alpha   90.00
_cell.angle_beta   90.00
_cell.angle_gamma   90.00
#
_symmetry.space_group_name_H-M   'P 1'
#
loop_
_entity.id
_entity.type
_entity.pdbx_description
1 polymer ?
#
loop_
_entity_poly.entity_id
_entity_poly.type
_entity_poly.pdbx_seq_one_letter_code
_entity_poly.pdbx_strand_id
1 'polypeptide(L)' 'MNSLTPVQKNAMIAGVILNFKFTYELCWKFLKRWMENNISSESAEGITRRQLFRLAVESRLIDDVERWMIFLLPVAGCF' A
#
# COMPACT_ATOMS: atom_id res chain seq x y z
N MET A 1 -26.08 24.24 8.19
CA MET A 1 -24.90 23.64 7.52
C MET A 1 -25.32 23.25 6.11
N ASN A 2 -24.68 23.80 5.08
CA ASN A 2 -25.00 23.44 3.70
C ASN A 2 -24.47 22.04 3.39
N SER A 3 -25.36 21.16 2.94
CA SER A 3 -24.99 19.81 2.48
C SER A 3 -24.21 19.88 1.17
N LEU A 4 -23.22 19.00 1.01
CA LEU A 4 -22.46 18.87 -0.24
C LEU A 4 -23.39 18.46 -1.40
N THR A 5 -23.12 18.99 -2.59
CA THR A 5 -23.76 18.48 -3.80
C THR A 5 -23.25 17.05 -4.10
N PRO A 6 -24.00 16.23 -4.86
CA PRO A 6 -23.56 14.89 -5.23
C PRO A 6 -22.19 14.87 -5.93
N VAL A 7 -21.92 15.87 -6.79
CA VAL A 7 -20.63 16.01 -7.49
C VAL A 7 -19.49 16.25 -6.50
N GLN A 8 -19.69 17.15 -5.53
CA GLN A 8 -18.68 17.43 -4.50
C GLN A 8 -18.41 16.19 -3.63
N LYS A 9 -19.46 15.45 -3.25
CA LYS A 9 -19.33 14.20 -2.49
C LYS A 9 -18.51 13.16 -3.27
N ASN A 10 -18.81 12.96 -4.55
CA ASN A 10 -18.09 12.00 -5.39
C ASN A 10 -16.63 12.41 -5.61
N ALA A 11 -16.36 13.71 -5.81
CA ALA A 11 -15.01 14.22 -5.93
C ALA A 11 -14.17 13.97 -4.65
N MET A 12 -14.77 14.16 -3.47
CA MET A 12 -14.09 13.85 -2.21
C MET A 12 -13.79 12.36 -2.06
N ILE A 13 -14.74 11.47 -2.39
CA ILE A 13 -14.52 10.02 -2.36
C ILE A 13 -13.39 9.62 -3.31
N ALA A 14 -13.42 10.11 -4.55
CA ALA A 14 -12.38 9.86 -5.54
C ALA A 14 -11.00 10.35 -5.06
N GLY A 15 -10.95 11.52 -4.42
CA GLY A 15 -9.73 12.06 -3.83
C GLY A 15 -9.16 11.17 -2.72
N VAL A 16 -10.01 10.65 -1.82
CA VAL A 16 -9.57 9.73 -0.75
C VAL A 16 -9.04 8.42 -1.34
N ILE A 17 -9.75 7.84 -2.31
CA ILE A 17 -9.31 6.61 -2.99
C ILE A 17 -7.96 6.81 -3.69
N LEU A 18 -7.78 7.95 -4.38
CA LEU A 18 -6.54 8.26 -5.06
C LEU A 18 -5.37 8.42 -4.09
N ASN A 19 -5.57 9.17 -3.00
CA ASN A 19 -4.56 9.33 -1.96
C ASN A 19 -4.19 7.98 -1.33
N PHE A 20 -5.18 7.15 -1.00
CA PHE A 20 -4.92 5.80 -0.49
C PHE A 20 -4.07 4.97 -1.45
N LYS A 21 -4.42 4.94 -2.75
CA LYS A 21 -3.65 4.23 -3.78
C LYS A 21 -2.20 4.72 -3.84
N PHE A 22 -2.00 6.03 -3.80
CA PHE A 22 -0.66 6.63 -3.85
C PHE A 22 0.16 6.28 -2.60
N THR A 23 -0.44 6.42 -1.41
CA THR A 23 0.23 6.10 -0.15
C THR A 23 0.58 4.61 -0.06
N TYR A 24 -0.34 3.72 -0.42
CA TYR A 24 -0.10 2.27 -0.41
C TYR A 24 1.05 1.87 -1.35
N GLU A 25 1.11 2.48 -2.54
CA GLU A 25 2.20 2.30 -3.49
C GLU A 25 3.56 2.76 -2.92
N LEU A 26 3.57 3.87 -2.16
CA LEU A 26 4.78 4.33 -1.48
C LEU A 26 5.18 3.42 -0.32
N CYS A 27 4.23 2.90 0.45
CA CYS A 27 4.53 2.04 1.60
C CYS A 27 5.38 0.83 1.20
N TRP A 28 4.98 0.07 0.17
CA TRP A 28 5.76 -1.11 -0.23
C TRP A 28 7.11 -0.73 -0.85
N LYS A 29 7.22 0.41 -1.55
CA LYS A 29 8.51 0.92 -2.04
C LYS A 29 9.46 1.28 -0.90
N PHE A 30 8.94 1.86 0.18
CA PHE A 30 9.75 2.15 1.36
C PHE A 30 10.15 0.91 2.14
N LEU A 31 9.27 -0.10 2.23
CA LEU A 31 9.65 -1.42 2.77
C LEU A 31 10.79 -2.03 1.95
N LYS A 32 10.67 -2.04 0.61
CA LYS A 32 11.71 -2.54 -0.29
C LYS A 32 13.05 -1.83 -0.05
N ARG A 33 13.04 -0.49 -0.05
CA ARG A 33 14.23 0.33 0.19
C ARG A 33 14.83 0.09 1.57
N TRP A 34 13.99 -0.12 2.59
CA TRP A 34 14.49 -0.44 3.92
C TRP A 34 15.24 -1.78 3.91
N MET A 35 14.72 -2.81 3.24
CA MET A 35 15.41 -4.10 3.11
C MET A 35 16.76 -3.94 2.42
N GLU A 36 16.77 -3.25 1.27
CA GLU A 36 17.98 -2.98 0.48
C GLU A 36 19.07 -2.27 1.31
N ASN A 37 18.68 -1.38 2.20
CA ASN A 37 19.59 -0.59 3.01
C ASN A 37 20.04 -1.27 4.32
N ASN A 38 19.22 -2.14 4.91
CA ASN A 38 19.45 -2.65 6.27
C ASN A 38 19.77 -4.15 6.32
N ILE A 39 19.38 -4.93 5.30
CA ILE A 39 19.68 -6.37 5.22
C ILE A 39 20.83 -6.61 4.24
N SER A 40 20.58 -6.33 2.96
CA SER A 40 21.57 -6.37 1.88
C SER A 40 20.97 -5.74 0.62
N SER A 41 21.81 -5.24 -0.28
CA SER A 41 21.36 -4.65 -1.56
C SER A 41 20.55 -5.64 -2.43
N GLU A 42 20.79 -6.94 -2.26
CA GLU A 42 20.12 -8.01 -3.01
C GLU A 42 18.86 -8.55 -2.31
N SER A 43 18.63 -8.19 -1.04
CA SER A 43 17.57 -8.77 -0.19
C SER A 43 16.14 -8.59 -0.73
N ALA A 44 15.91 -7.57 -1.55
CA ALA A 44 14.61 -7.30 -2.17
C ALA A 44 14.67 -7.25 -3.70
N GLU A 45 15.73 -7.79 -4.31
CA GLU A 45 15.84 -7.88 -5.76
C GLU A 45 15.00 -9.04 -6.29
N GLY A 46 14.22 -8.81 -7.35
CA GLY A 46 13.43 -9.84 -8.03
C GLY A 46 12.26 -10.45 -7.22
N ILE A 47 12.06 -10.07 -5.96
CA ILE A 47 10.99 -10.64 -5.12
C ILE A 47 9.62 -10.02 -5.44
N THR A 48 8.57 -10.83 -5.34
CA THR A 48 7.19 -10.37 -5.48
C THR A 48 6.77 -9.50 -4.28
N ARG A 49 5.77 -8.63 -4.46
CA ARG A 49 5.20 -7.84 -3.35
C ARG A 49 4.69 -8.71 -2.19
N ARG A 50 4.19 -9.91 -2.47
CA ARG A 50 3.77 -10.88 -1.45
C ARG A 50 4.96 -11.36 -0.62
N GLN A 51 6.07 -11.70 -1.25
CA GLN A 51 7.30 -12.09 -0.56
C GLN A 51 7.88 -10.91 0.23
N LEU A 52 7.85 -9.70 -0.33
CA LEU A 52 8.30 -8.49 0.35
C LEU A 52 7.54 -8.27 1.67
N PHE A 53 6.22 -8.42 1.69
CA PHE A 53 5.45 -8.27 2.93
C PHE A 53 5.73 -9.37 3.96
N ARG A 54 6.02 -10.60 3.53
CA ARG A 54 6.46 -11.66 4.46
C ARG A 54 7.79 -11.30 5.12
N LEU A 55 8.78 -10.87 4.32
CA LEU A 55 10.05 -10.35 4.85
C LEU A 55 9.85 -9.16 5.80
N ALA A 56 8.89 -8.28 5.50
CA ALA A 56 8.58 -7.13 6.34
C ALA A 56 7.99 -7.52 7.70
N VAL A 57 7.20 -8.59 7.78
CA VAL A 57 6.75 -9.16 9.07
C VAL A 57 7.93 -9.78 9.83
N GLU A 58 8.77 -10.56 9.15
CA GLU A 58 9.98 -11.17 9.76
C GLU A 58 10.93 -10.10 10.32
N SER A 59 11.05 -8.97 9.61
CA SER A 59 11.83 -7.80 10.02
C SER A 59 11.10 -6.87 10.99
N ARG A 60 9.88 -7.23 11.44
CA ARG A 60 9.04 -6.47 12.38
C ARG A 60 8.72 -5.03 11.93
N LEU A 61 8.65 -4.80 10.63
CA LEU A 61 8.24 -3.51 10.05
C LEU A 61 6.72 -3.38 9.94
N ILE A 62 6.02 -4.52 9.87
CA ILE A 62 4.56 -4.63 9.81
C ILE A 62 4.09 -5.84 10.62
N ASP A 63 2.86 -5.81 11.10
CA ASP A 63 2.36 -6.82 12.04
C ASP A 63 1.72 -8.04 11.36
N ASP A 64 1.05 -7.85 10.22
CA ASP A 64 0.16 -8.87 9.64
C ASP A 64 0.17 -8.80 8.10
N VAL A 65 0.76 -9.81 7.47
CA VAL A 65 0.86 -9.90 6.01
C VAL A 65 -0.51 -9.95 5.31
N GLU A 66 -1.50 -10.61 5.91
CA GLU A 66 -2.81 -10.82 5.28
C GLU A 66 -3.57 -9.49 5.13
N ARG A 67 -3.47 -8.60 6.12
CA ARG A 67 -4.04 -7.24 6.05
C ARG A 67 -3.50 -6.44 4.87
N TRP A 68 -2.20 -6.53 4.61
CA TRP A 68 -1.58 -5.82 3.49
C TRP A 68 -1.96 -6.46 2.14
N MET A 69 -2.12 -7.78 2.10
CA MET A 69 -2.49 -8.47 0.86
C MET A 69 -3.93 -8.18 0.39
N ILE A 70 -4.84 -7.81 1.29
CA ILE A 70 -6.21 -7.37 0.93
C ILE A 70 -6.17 -6.22 -0.09
N PHE A 71 -5.24 -5.28 0.09
CA PHE A 71 -5.13 -4.08 -0.76
C PHE A 71 -4.28 -4.29 -2.02
N LEU A 72 -3.72 -5.49 -2.20
CA LEU A 72 -2.82 -5.81 -3.31
C LEU A 72 -3.57 -6.18 -4.60
N LEU A 73 -4.82 -6.65 -4.47
CA LEU A 73 -5.71 -6.88 -5.60
C LEU A 73 -6.24 -5.55 -6.14
N PRO A 74 -6.63 -5.48 -7.43
CA PRO A 74 -7.10 -4.24 -8.01
C PRO A 74 -8.33 -3.77 -7.23
N VAL A 75 -8.16 -2.68 -6.48
CA VAL A 75 -9.27 -1.81 -6.01
C VAL A 75 -9.89 -1.08 -7.22
N ALA A 76 -10.04 -1.80 -8.33
CA ALA A 76 -10.52 -1.32 -9.62
C ALA A 76 -11.90 -1.92 -9.98
N GLY A 77 -12.41 -2.87 -9.17
CA GLY A 77 -13.71 -3.52 -9.41
C GLY A 77 -14.76 -3.37 -8.31
N CYS A 78 -14.49 -2.64 -7.22
CA CYS A 78 -15.40 -2.56 -6.06
C CYS A 78 -15.91 -1.15 -5.72
N PHE A 79 -15.67 -0.14 -6.56
CA PHE A 79 -16.25 1.20 -6.40
C PHE A 79 -16.64 1.78 -7.76
#